data_AF-A0A068MYS7-F1
#
_entry.id   AF-A0A068MYS7-F1
#
_cell.length_a   1.000
_cell.length_b   1.000
_cell.length_c   1.000
_cell.angle_alpha   90.00
_cell.angle_beta   90.00
_cell.angle_gamma   90.00
#
_symmetry.space_group_name_H-M   'P 1'
#
loop_
_entity.id
_entity.type
_entity.pdbx_description
1 polymer ?
#
loop_
_entity_poly.entity_id
_entity_poly.type
_entity_poly.pdbx_seq_one_letter_code
_entity_poly.pdbx_strand_id
1 'polypeptide(L)' 'MVRTKPKSDKVLTIRLPEKDLVHLEKYCTAEGRTKTEVLRQLIQSLPVVSD' A
#
# COMPACT_ATOMS: atom_id res chain seq x y z
N MET A 1 14.20 28.35 0.15
CA MET A 1 12.89 27.66 0.24
C MET A 1 13.14 26.17 0.06
N VAL A 2 12.78 25.36 1.05
CA VAL A 2 13.05 23.91 1.07
C VAL A 2 12.25 23.25 -0.06
N ARG A 3 12.95 22.67 -1.04
CA ARG A 3 12.36 21.94 -2.17
C ARG A 3 11.77 20.63 -1.63
N THR A 4 10.53 20.67 -1.13
CA THR A 4 9.78 19.46 -0.77
C THR A 4 9.55 18.67 -2.04
N LYS A 5 10.25 17.53 -2.18
CA LYS A 5 10.05 16.58 -3.28
C LYS A 5 8.54 16.30 -3.40
N PRO A 6 7.92 16.44 -4.60
CA PRO A 6 6.52 16.07 -4.76
C PRO A 6 6.35 14.61 -4.32
N LYS A 7 5.32 14.32 -3.52
CA LYS A 7 4.96 12.96 -3.12
C LYS A 7 4.90 12.14 -4.40
N SER A 8 5.79 11.16 -4.56
CA SER A 8 5.89 10.33 -5.77
C SER A 8 4.50 9.85 -6.19
N ASP A 9 3.98 10.39 -7.29
CA ASP A 9 2.73 9.97 -7.91
C ASP A 9 2.95 8.69 -8.73
N LYS A 10 3.64 7.72 -8.13
CA LYS A 10 3.84 6.40 -8.75
C LYS A 10 2.60 5.58 -8.44
N VAL A 11 1.62 5.67 -9.32
CA VAL A 11 0.39 4.86 -9.26
C VAL A 11 0.76 3.41 -9.59
N LEU A 12 0.73 2.54 -8.58
CA LEU A 12 0.89 1.09 -8.73
C LEU A 12 -0.48 0.46 -8.91
N THR A 13 -0.70 -0.13 -10.09
CA THR A 13 -1.90 -0.94 -10.34
C THR A 13 -1.55 -2.39 -10.07
N ILE A 14 -2.15 -2.98 -9.03
CA ILE A 14 -1.88 -4.36 -8.61
C ILE A 14 -3.13 -5.19 -8.91
N ARG A 15 -2.95 -6.28 -9.65
CA ARG A 15 -4.02 -7.25 -9.89
C ARG A 15 -4.00 -8.26 -8.75
N LEU A 16 -5.03 -8.21 -7.92
CA LEU A 16 -5.21 -9.14 -6.80
C LEU A 16 -6.33 -10.13 -7.14
N PRO A 17 -6.18 -11.41 -6.78
CA PRO A 17 -7.28 -12.37 -6.86
C PRO A 17 -8.37 -12.00 -5.82
N GLU A 18 -9.61 -12.42 -6.08
CA GLU A 18 -10.77 -12.05 -5.27
C GLU A 18 -10.62 -12.42 -3.79
N LYS A 19 -9.95 -13.54 -3.49
CA LYS A 19 -9.68 -13.98 -2.10
C LYS A 19 -8.81 -12.99 -1.32
N ASP A 20 -7.79 -12.44 -1.96
CA ASP A 20 -6.91 -11.43 -1.37
C ASP A 20 -7.62 -10.09 -1.24
N LEU A 21 -8.46 -9.74 -2.22
CA LEU A 21 -9.26 -8.52 -2.18
C LEU A 21 -10.22 -8.52 -0.97
N VAL A 22 -10.91 -9.64 -0.72
CA VAL A 22 -11.81 -9.80 0.44
C VAL A 22 -11.03 -9.71 1.76
N HIS A 23 -9.84 -10.30 1.84
CA HIS A 23 -8.98 -10.16 3.02
C HIS A 23 -8.57 -8.72 3.25
N LEU A 24 -8.19 -8.03 2.18
CA LEU A 24 -7.73 -6.65 2.25
C LEU A 24 -8.86 -5.70 2.63
N GLU A 25 -10.08 -5.93 2.14
CA GLU A 25 -11.26 -5.17 2.54
C GLU A 25 -11.63 -5.36 4.00
N LYS A 26 -11.62 -6.60 4.49
CA LYS A 26 -11.83 -6.88 5.92
C LYS A 26 -10.78 -6.18 6.78
N TYR A 27 -9.52 -6.22 6.36
CA TYR A 27 -8.42 -5.58 7.08
C TYR A 27 -8.54 -4.05 7.07
N CYS A 28 -8.83 -3.44 5.91
CA CYS A 28 -9.06 -1.99 5.80
C CYS A 28 -10.24 -1.53 6.66
N THR A 29 -11.31 -2.33 6.71
CA THR A 29 -12.50 -2.05 7.53
C THR A 29 -12.19 -2.12 9.02
N ALA A 30 -11.37 -3.09 9.44
CA ALA A 30 -10.95 -3.25 10.83
C ALA A 30 -10.00 -2.15 11.31
N GLU A 31 -9.07 -1.70 10.45
CA GLU A 31 -8.08 -0.69 10.81
C GLU A 31 -8.53 0.76 10.55
N GLY A 32 -9.66 0.96 9.85
CA GLY A 32 -10.17 2.29 9.48
C GLY A 32 -9.26 3.03 8.49
N ARG A 33 -8.41 2.30 7.76
CA ARG A 33 -7.42 2.83 6.82
C ARG A 33 -7.82 2.56 5.37
N THR A 34 -7.33 3.41 4.46
CA THR A 34 -7.56 3.19 3.03
C THR A 34 -6.72 2.01 2.54
N LYS A 35 -7.23 1.31 1.51
CA LYS A 35 -6.53 0.21 0.83
C LYS A 35 -5.08 0.59 0.49
N THR A 36 -4.88 1.82 0.02
CA THR A 36 -3.56 2.36 -0.33
C THR A 36 -2.62 2.52 0.87
N GLU A 37 -3.11 2.99 2.01
CA GLU A 37 -2.28 3.16 3.23
C GLU A 37 -1.87 1.82 3.83
N VAL A 38 -2.81 0.87 3.87
CA VAL A 38 -2.54 -0.51 4.30
C VAL A 38 -1.48 -1.16 3.41
N LEU A 39 -1.66 -1.10 2.08
CA LEU A 39 -0.68 -1.63 1.14
C LEU A 39 0.67 -0.93 1.28
N ARG A 40 0.72 0.39 1.46
CA ARG A 40 1.99 1.12 1.67
C ARG A 40 2.73 0.64 2.90
N GLN A 41 2.03 0.49 4.02
CA GLN A 41 2.64 0.01 5.27
C GLN A 41 3.14 -1.41 5.12
N LEU A 42 2.35 -2.29 4.49
CA LEU A 42 2.77 -3.66 4.18
C LEU A 42 4.03 -3.67 3.31
N ILE A 43 4.04 -2.93 2.20
CA ILE A 43 5.18 -2.85 1.29
C ILE A 43 6.43 -2.28 2.00
N GLN A 44 6.28 -1.27 2.85
CA GLN A 44 7.39 -0.71 3.64
C GLN A 44 7.89 -1.67 4.73
N SER A 45 7.02 -2.53 5.24
CA SER A 45 7.36 -3.55 6.23
C SER A 45 7.98 -4.79 5.60
N LEU A 46 7.87 -4.98 4.28
CA LEU A 46 8.56 -6.06 3.59
C LEU A 46 10.08 -5.81 3.64
N PRO A 47 10.88 -6.82 4.04
CA PRO A 47 12.32 -6.70 3.97
C PRO A 47 12.72 -6.46 2.52
N VAL A 48 13.53 -5.43 2.27
CA VAL A 48 14.08 -5.18 0.94
C VAL A 48 15.06 -6.30 0.65
N VAL A 49 14.61 -7.32 -0.08
CA VAL A 49 15.51 -8.27 -0.72
C VAL A 49 16.07 -7.53 -1.93
N SER A 50 17.13 -6.76 -1.69
CA SER A 50 18.00 -6.27 -2.76
C SER A 50 18.73 -7.50 -3.33
N ASP A 51 18.31 -7.95 -4.51
CA ASP A 51 19.13 -8.77 -5.41
C ASP A 51 19.72 -7.85 -6.48
#